data_AF-A0A543CBX5-F1
#
_entry.id   AF-A0A543CBX5-F1
#
_cell.length_a   1.000
_cell.length_b   1.000
_cell.length_c   1.000
_cell.angle_alpha   90.00
_cell.angle_beta   90.00
_cell.angle_gamma   90.00
#
_symmetry.space_group_name_H-M   'P 1'
#
loop_
_entity.id
_entity.type
_entity.pdbx_description
1 polymer ?
#
loop_
_entity_poly.entity_id
_entity_poly.type
_entity_poly.pdbx_seq_one_letter_code
_entity_poly.pdbx_strand_id
1 'polypeptide(L)'
;MSGRSIPQPEFPDDDGSAAAELEAALRAYAEGTGGEHAVLAALSGARLLVPVVAILTEDETVDGLRREKESEMALPTLVGDDGRKAVLAFTSTGGLARWRPDARPVAVRTAQACRAALDEPADAVVIDIAGPVPYAIEGARLRVLAEGGAITAPHEDPHVLAAVHAAVGDLPGVTGVQAGPGERGALAVRLRLAEGADDQAVLRAAATRLSEHLRGHVDGGVELGLVSG
;
A
#
# COMPACT_ATOMS: atom_id res chain seq x y z
N MET A 1 -21.61 42.52 -8.14
CA MET A 1 -20.48 42.05 -8.97
C MET A 1 -20.14 40.64 -8.50
N SER A 2 -20.55 39.62 -9.24
CA SER A 2 -20.25 38.22 -8.88
C SER A 2 -18.88 37.88 -9.48
N GLY A 3 -17.85 37.84 -8.63
CA GLY A 3 -16.51 37.48 -9.04
C GLY A 3 -16.47 36.00 -9.41
N ARG A 4 -16.03 35.68 -10.63
CA ARG A 4 -15.69 34.32 -11.02
C ARG A 4 -14.50 33.88 -10.16
N SER A 5 -14.74 33.05 -9.15
CA SER A 5 -13.66 32.39 -8.42
C SER A 5 -12.99 31.39 -9.36
N ILE A 6 -11.70 31.55 -9.60
CA ILE A 6 -10.89 30.54 -10.30
C ILE A 6 -10.77 29.34 -9.34
N PRO A 7 -11.13 28.11 -9.76
CA PRO A 7 -10.89 26.93 -8.95
C PRO A 7 -9.41 26.84 -8.59
N GLN A 8 -9.09 26.70 -7.30
CA GLN A 8 -7.71 26.48 -6.90
C GLN A 8 -7.30 25.03 -7.21
N PRO A 9 -6.07 24.80 -7.71
CA PRO A 9 -5.56 23.45 -7.91
C PRO A 9 -5.48 22.74 -6.56
N GLU A 10 -5.83 21.46 -6.53
CA GLU A 10 -5.81 20.65 -5.30
C GLU A 10 -4.39 20.50 -4.72
N PHE A 11 -3.37 20.58 -5.59
CA PHE A 11 -1.95 20.52 -5.23
C PHE A 11 -1.18 21.70 -5.86
N PRO A 12 -1.19 22.89 -5.23
CA PRO A 12 -0.59 24.09 -5.82
C PRO A 12 0.94 24.05 -5.87
N ASP A 13 1.58 23.33 -4.94
CA ASP A 13 3.04 23.24 -4.80
C ASP A 13 3.60 21.90 -5.32
N ASP A 14 2.83 21.15 -6.11
CA ASP A 14 3.26 19.86 -6.65
C ASP A 14 4.33 20.05 -7.75
N ASP A 15 5.58 19.70 -7.41
CA ASP A 15 6.71 19.68 -8.33
C ASP A 15 6.84 18.34 -9.08
N GLY A 16 5.92 17.40 -8.80
CA GLY A 16 5.89 16.07 -9.40
C GLY A 16 6.88 15.08 -8.79
N SER A 17 7.61 15.44 -7.74
CA SER A 17 8.44 14.49 -6.98
C SER A 17 7.59 13.60 -6.09
N ALA A 18 8.12 12.43 -5.71
CA ALA A 18 7.50 11.63 -4.66
C ALA A 18 7.63 12.34 -3.30
N ALA A 19 6.67 12.10 -2.40
CA ALA A 19 6.82 12.49 -1.01
C ALA A 19 8.01 11.73 -0.38
N ALA A 20 8.88 12.44 0.33
CA ALA A 20 10.13 11.88 0.84
C ALA A 20 9.90 10.71 1.81
N GLU A 21 8.85 10.80 2.63
CA GLU A 21 8.45 9.77 3.59
C GLU A 21 7.96 8.51 2.86
N LEU A 22 7.19 8.67 1.78
CA LEU A 22 6.70 7.56 0.96
C LEU A 22 7.84 6.87 0.21
N GLU A 23 8.76 7.65 -0.36
CA GLU A 23 9.93 7.10 -1.03
C GLU A 23 10.82 6.29 -0.06
N ALA A 24 11.05 6.84 1.14
CA ALA A 24 11.81 6.14 2.18
C ALA A 24 11.11 4.86 2.64
N ALA A 25 9.79 4.88 2.85
CA ALA A 25 9.02 3.72 3.27
C ALA A 25 9.03 2.61 2.19
N LEU A 26 8.81 2.96 0.93
CA LEU A 26 8.86 2.01 -0.19
C LEU A 26 10.26 1.37 -0.34
N ARG A 27 11.31 2.18 -0.20
CA ARG A 27 12.69 1.68 -0.26
C ARG A 27 12.98 0.70 0.88
N ALA A 28 12.64 1.07 2.12
CA ALA A 28 12.82 0.20 3.28
C ALA A 28 12.02 -1.11 3.15
N TYR A 29 10.79 -1.04 2.63
CA TYR A 29 9.98 -2.20 2.33
C TYR A 29 10.65 -3.12 1.31
N ALA A 30 11.15 -2.58 0.20
CA ALA A 30 11.85 -3.36 -0.84
C ALA A 30 13.16 -4.00 -0.33
N GLU A 31 13.86 -3.34 0.59
CA GLU A 31 15.09 -3.84 1.22
C GLU A 31 14.81 -4.81 2.38
N GLY A 32 13.54 -4.99 2.78
CA GLY A 32 13.15 -5.82 3.91
C GLY A 32 13.53 -5.25 5.28
N THR A 33 13.89 -3.96 5.34
CA THR A 33 14.23 -3.22 6.56
C THR A 33 13.04 -2.43 7.12
N GLY A 34 11.97 -2.29 6.33
CA GLY A 34 10.66 -1.76 6.71
C GLY A 34 9.53 -2.74 6.42
N GLY A 35 8.32 -2.39 6.87
CA GLY A 35 7.11 -3.19 6.71
C GLY A 35 6.02 -2.48 5.92
N GLU A 36 5.03 -3.26 5.48
CA GLU A 36 3.83 -2.80 4.77
C GLU A 36 3.13 -1.65 5.51
N HIS A 37 3.05 -1.74 6.84
CA HIS A 37 2.39 -0.73 7.66
C HIS A 37 2.95 0.69 7.42
N ALA A 38 4.28 0.84 7.35
CA ALA A 38 4.92 2.13 7.10
C ALA A 38 4.59 2.69 5.71
N VAL A 39 4.55 1.82 4.70
CA VAL A 39 4.18 2.19 3.32
C VAL A 39 2.74 2.66 3.28
N LEU A 40 1.81 1.90 3.87
CA LEU A 40 0.40 2.25 3.91
C LEU A 40 0.15 3.55 4.68
N ALA A 41 0.85 3.76 5.80
CA ALA A 41 0.75 4.98 6.59
C ALA A 41 1.22 6.21 5.78
N ALA A 42 2.36 6.09 5.08
CA ALA A 42 2.85 7.15 4.19
C ALA A 42 1.91 7.40 3.01
N LEU A 43 1.28 6.34 2.46
CA LEU A 43 0.30 6.45 1.38
C LEU A 43 -0.97 7.18 1.78
N SER A 44 -1.45 7.04 3.03
CA SER A 44 -2.71 7.64 3.49
C SER A 44 -2.78 9.16 3.26
N GLY A 45 -1.66 9.86 3.42
CA GLY A 45 -1.54 11.30 3.20
C GLY A 45 -0.93 11.71 1.85
N ALA A 46 -0.51 10.76 1.02
CA ALA A 46 0.25 11.06 -0.19
C ALA A 46 -0.61 11.51 -1.38
N ARG A 47 0.01 12.33 -2.23
CA ARG A 47 -0.41 12.53 -3.61
C ARG A 47 0.09 11.36 -4.46
N LEU A 48 -0.77 10.85 -5.34
CA LEU A 48 -0.43 9.92 -6.42
C LEU A 48 -0.69 10.59 -7.78
N LEU A 49 -0.03 10.10 -8.82
CA LEU A 49 -0.26 10.49 -10.21
C LEU A 49 -0.91 9.31 -10.93
N VAL A 50 -2.15 9.50 -11.36
CA VAL A 50 -2.84 8.54 -12.20
C VAL A 50 -2.58 8.89 -13.67
N PRO A 51 -2.15 7.93 -14.51
CA PRO A 51 -1.88 8.18 -15.91
C PRO A 51 -3.17 8.39 -16.69
N VAL A 52 -3.18 9.37 -17.59
CA VAL A 52 -4.19 9.46 -18.64
C VAL A 52 -3.48 9.45 -19.99
N VAL A 53 -3.98 8.62 -20.91
CA VAL A 53 -3.39 8.43 -22.23
C VAL A 53 -4.43 8.73 -23.29
N ALA A 54 -4.00 9.31 -24.41
CA ALA A 54 -4.86 9.48 -25.57
C ALA A 54 -4.96 8.14 -26.30
N ILE A 55 -6.18 7.64 -26.50
CA ILE A 55 -6.46 6.50 -27.37
C ILE A 55 -6.99 7.03 -28.70
N LEU A 56 -6.38 6.57 -29.80
CA LEU A 56 -6.92 6.74 -31.14
C LEU A 56 -7.94 5.63 -31.36
N THR A 57 -9.23 5.96 -31.49
CA THR A 57 -10.25 5.01 -31.92
C THR A 57 -10.07 4.73 -33.42
N GLU A 58 -10.08 3.46 -33.84
CA GLU A 58 -9.97 3.09 -35.25
C GLU A 58 -11.18 3.59 -36.06
N ASP A 59 -10.91 4.02 -37.30
CA ASP A 59 -11.86 4.61 -38.24
C ASP A 59 -12.97 3.60 -38.63
N GLU A 60 -14.22 3.84 -38.23
CA GLU A 60 -15.36 3.27 -38.99
C GLU A 60 -15.55 4.11 -40.25
N THR A 61 -15.04 3.61 -41.37
CA THR A 61 -15.26 4.24 -42.68
C THR A 61 -16.70 3.95 -43.14
N VAL A 62 -17.61 4.90 -42.95
CA VAL A 62 -18.93 4.91 -43.60
C VAL A 62 -18.98 6.08 -44.59
N ASP A 63 -19.20 5.76 -45.87
CA ASP A 63 -19.51 6.71 -46.96
C ASP A 63 -18.48 7.79 -47.31
N GLY A 64 -17.17 7.52 -47.19
CA GLY A 64 -16.12 8.31 -47.85
C GLY A 64 -15.94 9.76 -47.35
N LEU A 65 -16.63 10.13 -46.26
CA LEU A 65 -16.44 11.39 -45.57
C LEU A 65 -15.51 11.17 -44.38
N ARG A 66 -14.32 11.77 -44.44
CA ARG A 66 -13.31 11.70 -43.38
C ARG A 66 -13.79 12.53 -42.19
N ARG A 67 -14.34 11.90 -41.16
CA ARG A 67 -14.69 12.57 -39.89
C ARG A 67 -13.41 12.87 -39.12
N GLU A 68 -13.36 14.01 -38.44
CA GLU A 68 -12.21 14.47 -37.66
C GLU A 68 -11.81 13.44 -36.60
N LYS A 69 -10.49 13.27 -36.38
CA LYS A 69 -9.94 12.37 -35.36
C LYS A 69 -10.36 12.84 -33.96
N GLU A 70 -11.36 12.20 -33.37
CA GLU A 70 -11.68 12.36 -31.96
C GLU A 70 -10.67 11.53 -31.14
N SER A 71 -9.90 12.18 -30.27
CA SER A 71 -9.01 11.50 -29.33
C SER A 71 -9.73 11.34 -28.00
N GLU A 72 -9.96 10.10 -27.56
CA GLU A 72 -10.54 9.81 -26.26
C GLU A 72 -9.43 9.72 -25.19
N MET A 73 -9.68 10.31 -24.02
CA MET A 73 -8.74 10.25 -22.89
C MET A 73 -9.15 9.09 -21.99
N ALA A 74 -8.28 8.08 -21.87
CA ALA A 74 -8.57 6.87 -21.12
C ALA A 74 -7.64 6.72 -19.92
N LEU A 75 -8.18 6.14 -18.86
CA LEU A 75 -7.44 5.65 -17.70
C LEU A 75 -6.95 4.23 -18.01
N PRO A 76 -5.64 3.99 -18.16
CA PRO A 76 -5.10 2.66 -18.38
C PRO A 76 -5.37 1.74 -17.18
N THR A 77 -5.94 0.58 -17.46
CA THR A 77 -6.12 -0.51 -16.49
C THR A 77 -5.12 -1.62 -16.78
N LEU A 78 -4.37 -2.05 -15.77
CA LEU A 78 -3.53 -3.23 -15.83
C LEU A 78 -4.39 -4.49 -15.70
N VAL A 79 -4.10 -5.53 -16.47
CA VAL A 79 -4.69 -6.86 -16.29
C VAL A 79 -3.56 -7.83 -15.96
N GLY A 80 -3.62 -8.44 -14.78
CA GLY A 80 -2.68 -9.48 -14.36
C GLY A 80 -2.89 -10.79 -15.12
N ASP A 81 -1.91 -11.68 -15.05
CA ASP A 81 -2.00 -13.02 -15.65
C ASP A 81 -3.15 -13.86 -15.07
N ASP A 82 -3.59 -13.52 -13.85
CA ASP A 82 -4.75 -14.08 -13.16
C ASP A 82 -6.09 -13.44 -13.59
N GLY A 83 -6.07 -12.50 -14.53
CA GLY A 83 -7.22 -11.77 -15.03
C GLY A 83 -7.73 -10.66 -14.11
N ARG A 84 -7.11 -10.48 -12.93
CA ARG A 84 -7.46 -9.37 -12.03
C ARG A 84 -7.04 -8.04 -12.64
N LYS A 85 -7.85 -7.02 -12.36
CA LYS A 85 -7.65 -5.67 -12.91
C LYS A 85 -7.04 -4.76 -11.85
N ALA A 86 -6.20 -3.83 -12.27
CA ALA A 86 -5.66 -2.82 -11.37
C ALA A 86 -5.58 -1.43 -12.02
N VAL A 87 -5.90 -0.40 -11.24
CA VAL A 87 -5.64 0.99 -11.60
C VAL A 87 -4.15 1.26 -11.43
N LEU A 88 -3.54 1.94 -12.39
CA LEU A 88 -2.15 2.38 -12.28
C LEU A 88 -2.06 3.72 -11.54
N ALA A 89 -1.08 3.82 -10.65
CA ALA A 89 -0.71 5.06 -9.99
C ALA A 89 0.81 5.17 -9.89
N PHE A 90 1.31 6.40 -9.78
CA PHE A 90 2.73 6.68 -9.69
C PHE A 90 3.01 7.65 -8.57
N THR A 91 4.13 7.44 -7.88
CA THR A 91 4.55 8.37 -6.81
C THR A 91 5.17 9.64 -7.39
N SER A 92 5.72 9.59 -8.60
CA SER A 92 6.42 10.71 -9.23
C SER A 92 6.25 10.75 -10.75
N THR A 93 6.47 11.93 -11.34
CA THR A 93 6.49 12.11 -12.80
C THR A 93 7.60 11.31 -13.46
N GLY A 94 8.74 11.13 -12.78
CA GLY A 94 9.83 10.26 -13.24
C GLY A 94 9.42 8.79 -13.30
N GLY A 95 8.66 8.29 -12.32
CA GLY A 95 8.07 6.95 -12.33
C GLY A 95 7.08 6.75 -13.47
N LEU A 96 6.19 7.72 -13.65
CA LEU A 96 5.23 7.74 -14.75
C LEU A 96 5.94 7.70 -16.12
N ALA A 97 6.94 8.55 -16.33
CA ALA A 97 7.67 8.64 -17.59
C ALA A 97 8.48 7.38 -17.92
N ARG A 98 8.98 6.65 -16.90
CA ARG A 98 9.62 5.33 -17.10
C ARG A 98 8.63 4.29 -17.62
N TRP A 99 7.38 4.34 -17.16
CA TRP A 99 6.33 3.44 -17.65
C TRP A 99 5.86 3.83 -19.05
N ARG A 100 5.51 5.11 -19.26
CA ARG A 100 5.01 5.61 -20.54
C ARG A 100 5.29 7.12 -20.70
N PRO A 101 6.21 7.53 -21.60
CA PRO A 101 6.61 8.92 -21.75
C PRO A 101 5.50 9.88 -22.21
N ASP A 102 4.50 9.40 -22.95
CA ASP A 102 3.38 10.21 -23.47
C ASP A 102 2.16 10.26 -22.52
N ALA A 103 2.22 9.56 -21.38
CA ALA A 103 1.16 9.61 -20.38
C ALA A 103 1.13 10.96 -19.66
N ARG A 104 -0.07 11.52 -19.51
CA ARG A 104 -0.28 12.78 -18.81
C ARG A 104 -0.60 12.50 -17.34
N PRO A 105 0.10 13.16 -16.38
CA PRO A 105 -0.17 12.96 -14.97
C PRO A 105 -1.46 13.67 -14.55
N VAL A 106 -2.30 12.97 -13.81
CA VAL A 106 -3.40 13.56 -13.03
C VAL A 106 -3.12 13.33 -11.56
N ALA A 107 -2.85 14.42 -10.84
CA ALA A 107 -2.59 14.39 -9.40
C ALA A 107 -3.89 14.15 -8.63
N VAL A 108 -3.89 13.14 -7.77
CA VAL A 108 -5.01 12.78 -6.90
C VAL A 108 -4.50 12.36 -5.52
N ARG A 109 -5.33 12.43 -4.50
CA ARG A 109 -5.06 11.80 -3.20
C ARG A 109 -5.13 10.29 -3.36
N THR A 110 -4.35 9.56 -2.56
CA THR A 110 -4.43 8.09 -2.48
C THR A 110 -5.86 7.58 -2.30
N ALA A 111 -6.65 8.23 -1.45
CA ALA A 111 -8.05 7.84 -1.22
C ALA A 111 -8.92 7.93 -2.49
N GLN A 112 -8.68 8.94 -3.34
CA GLN A 112 -9.40 9.09 -4.61
C GLN A 112 -8.98 8.00 -5.60
N ALA A 113 -7.69 7.69 -5.71
CA ALA A 113 -7.20 6.59 -6.55
C ALA A 113 -7.77 5.23 -6.11
N CYS A 114 -7.78 4.97 -4.80
CA CYS A 114 -8.34 3.75 -4.24
C CYS A 114 -9.86 3.65 -4.48
N ARG A 115 -10.59 4.77 -4.38
CA ARG A 115 -12.02 4.80 -4.68
C ARG A 115 -12.31 4.55 -6.14
N ALA A 116 -11.55 5.18 -7.05
CA ALA A 116 -11.66 4.91 -8.48
C ALA A 116 -11.44 3.43 -8.82
N ALA A 117 -10.50 2.77 -8.16
CA ALA A 117 -10.27 1.33 -8.32
C ALA A 117 -11.40 0.44 -7.75
N LEU A 118 -12.25 0.94 -6.86
CA LEU A 118 -13.44 0.23 -6.39
C LEU A 118 -14.66 0.50 -7.27
N ASP A 119 -14.74 1.69 -7.86
CA ASP A 119 -15.84 2.11 -8.74
C ASP A 119 -15.71 1.51 -10.15
N GLU A 120 -14.49 1.46 -10.68
CA GLU A 120 -14.16 0.62 -11.84
C GLU A 120 -13.83 -0.78 -11.32
N PRO A 121 -14.33 -1.88 -11.91
CA PRO A 121 -14.21 -3.23 -11.36
C PRO A 121 -12.76 -3.76 -11.38
N ALA A 122 -11.91 -3.16 -10.56
CA ALA A 122 -10.52 -3.44 -10.34
C ALA A 122 -10.32 -3.96 -8.91
N ASP A 123 -9.32 -4.80 -8.76
CA ASP A 123 -9.00 -5.49 -7.52
C ASP A 123 -7.91 -4.76 -6.72
N ALA A 124 -7.18 -3.85 -7.37
CA ALA A 124 -6.03 -3.17 -6.79
C ALA A 124 -5.76 -1.78 -7.39
N VAL A 125 -4.97 -0.99 -6.65
CA VAL A 125 -4.15 0.10 -7.19
C VAL A 125 -2.70 -0.37 -7.20
N VAL A 126 -2.05 -0.34 -8.36
CA VAL A 126 -0.63 -0.70 -8.52
C VAL A 126 0.20 0.56 -8.70
N ILE A 127 1.12 0.76 -7.77
CA ILE A 127 2.02 1.91 -7.67
C ILE A 127 3.36 1.59 -8.33
N ASP A 128 3.86 2.52 -9.14
CA ASP A 128 5.22 2.52 -9.71
C ASP A 128 5.60 1.19 -10.36
N ILE A 129 4.73 0.68 -11.24
CA ILE A 129 4.94 -0.60 -11.94
C ILE A 129 6.26 -0.67 -12.73
N ALA A 130 6.80 0.48 -13.14
CA ALA A 130 8.10 0.61 -13.82
C ALA A 130 9.26 0.95 -12.86
N GLY A 131 9.06 0.77 -11.55
CA GLY A 131 10.04 1.01 -10.51
C GLY A 131 10.16 2.48 -10.04
N PRO A 132 10.98 2.73 -9.00
CA PRO A 132 12.01 1.82 -8.48
C PRO A 132 11.46 0.68 -7.61
N VAL A 133 10.31 0.88 -6.96
CA VAL A 133 9.67 -0.13 -6.10
C VAL A 133 8.21 -0.26 -6.50
N PRO A 134 7.80 -1.34 -7.20
CA PRO A 134 6.40 -1.59 -7.44
C PRO A 134 5.71 -2.01 -6.13
N TYR A 135 4.51 -1.50 -5.89
CA TYR A 135 3.72 -1.83 -4.70
C TYR A 135 2.23 -1.90 -5.04
N ALA A 136 1.50 -2.85 -4.46
CA ALA A 136 0.07 -3.01 -4.72
C ALA A 136 -0.74 -2.72 -3.45
N ILE A 137 -1.79 -1.90 -3.60
CA ILE A 137 -2.82 -1.71 -2.60
C ILE A 137 -4.03 -2.55 -3.04
N GLU A 138 -4.34 -3.62 -2.29
CA GLU A 138 -5.43 -4.53 -2.63
C GLU A 138 -6.25 -4.95 -1.39
N GLY A 139 -7.36 -5.64 -1.63
CA GLY A 139 -8.17 -6.27 -0.58
C GLY A 139 -8.63 -5.31 0.52
N ALA A 140 -8.33 -5.64 1.78
CA ALA A 140 -8.74 -4.82 2.93
C ALA A 140 -8.06 -3.44 2.95
N ARG A 141 -6.78 -3.37 2.51
CA ARG A 141 -6.01 -2.12 2.49
C ARG A 141 -6.62 -1.12 1.51
N LEU A 142 -7.04 -1.60 0.34
CA LEU A 142 -7.70 -0.79 -0.67
C LEU A 142 -8.97 -0.13 -0.13
N ARG A 143 -9.81 -0.89 0.59
CA ARG A 143 -11.05 -0.36 1.18
C ARG A 143 -10.77 0.69 2.25
N VAL A 144 -9.84 0.40 3.18
CA VAL A 144 -9.46 1.34 4.25
C VAL A 144 -8.95 2.66 3.67
N LEU A 145 -8.06 2.59 2.67
CA LEU A 145 -7.52 3.79 2.04
C LEU A 145 -8.57 4.54 1.21
N ALA A 146 -9.49 3.84 0.52
CA ALA A 146 -10.60 4.46 -0.23
C ALA A 146 -11.57 5.26 0.66
N GLU A 147 -11.74 4.84 1.92
CA GLU A 147 -12.53 5.53 2.94
C GLU A 147 -11.78 6.73 3.56
N GLY A 148 -10.49 6.91 3.23
CA GLY A 148 -9.62 7.89 3.90
C GLY A 148 -9.32 7.50 5.34
N GLY A 149 -9.46 6.21 5.68
CA GLY A 149 -9.21 5.68 7.01
C GLY A 149 -7.74 5.71 7.38
N ALA A 150 -7.48 5.76 8.69
CA ALA A 150 -6.15 5.54 9.23
C ALA A 150 -5.79 4.06 9.11
N ILE A 151 -4.52 3.78 8.84
CA ILE A 151 -4.01 2.40 8.84
C ILE A 151 -3.97 1.92 10.29
N THR A 152 -4.62 0.78 10.53
CA THR A 152 -4.70 0.13 11.83
C THR A 152 -3.30 -0.14 12.39
N ALA A 153 -3.10 0.16 13.67
CA ALA A 153 -1.82 -0.09 14.32
C ALA A 153 -1.49 -1.59 14.27
N PRO A 154 -0.20 -2.01 14.23
CA PRO A 154 0.16 -3.41 14.05
C PRO A 154 -0.47 -4.38 15.05
N HIS A 155 -0.66 -3.95 16.31
CA HIS A 155 -1.26 -4.77 17.36
C HIS A 155 -2.79 -4.89 17.28
N GLU A 156 -3.44 -4.11 16.40
CA GLU A 156 -4.88 -4.17 16.13
C GLU A 156 -5.16 -4.74 14.73
N ASP A 157 -4.13 -4.95 13.92
CA ASP A 157 -4.25 -5.41 12.54
C ASP A 157 -4.51 -6.93 12.46
N PRO A 158 -5.65 -7.37 11.91
CA PRO A 158 -5.96 -8.80 11.83
C PRO A 158 -4.92 -9.65 11.11
N HIS A 159 -4.22 -9.12 10.10
CA HIS A 159 -3.19 -9.86 9.37
C HIS A 159 -1.93 -10.03 10.21
N VAL A 160 -1.53 -8.98 10.93
CA VAL A 160 -0.40 -9.04 11.87
C VAL A 160 -0.72 -9.97 13.03
N LEU A 161 -1.93 -9.88 13.60
CA LEU A 161 -2.38 -10.76 14.67
C LEU A 161 -2.41 -12.24 14.23
N ALA A 162 -2.90 -12.52 13.02
CA ALA A 162 -2.87 -13.85 12.45
C ALA A 162 -1.43 -14.37 12.28
N ALA A 163 -0.50 -13.53 11.80
CA ALA A 163 0.91 -13.87 11.67
C ALA A 163 1.59 -14.13 13.02
N VAL A 164 1.29 -13.32 14.06
CA VAL A 164 1.74 -13.58 15.44
C VAL A 164 1.23 -14.92 15.94
N HIS A 165 -0.06 -15.20 15.78
CA HIS A 165 -0.66 -16.46 16.20
C HIS A 165 -0.05 -17.66 15.47
N ALA A 166 0.17 -17.56 14.15
CA ALA A 166 0.81 -18.60 13.37
C ALA A 166 2.27 -18.85 13.80
N ALA A 167 3.00 -17.79 14.19
CA ALA A 167 4.40 -17.88 14.58
C ALA A 167 4.63 -18.58 15.92
N VAL A 168 3.71 -18.41 16.89
CA VAL A 168 3.93 -18.87 18.27
C VAL A 168 2.91 -19.88 18.79
N GLY A 169 1.77 -20.05 18.09
CA GLY A 169 0.66 -20.88 18.56
C GLY A 169 0.95 -22.37 18.63
N ASP A 170 1.96 -22.85 17.92
CA ASP A 170 2.41 -24.25 17.90
C ASP A 170 3.71 -24.48 18.71
N LEU A 171 4.25 -23.45 19.38
CA LEU A 171 5.46 -23.57 20.18
C LEU A 171 5.19 -24.36 21.47
N PRO A 172 5.97 -25.42 21.77
CA PRO A 172 5.83 -26.16 23.01
C PRO A 172 5.98 -25.25 24.23
N GLY A 173 5.06 -25.37 25.18
CA GLY A 173 5.07 -24.59 26.41
C GLY A 173 4.40 -23.22 26.31
N VAL A 174 3.98 -22.75 25.13
CA VAL A 174 3.15 -21.52 25.00
C VAL A 174 1.68 -21.85 25.28
N THR A 175 1.07 -21.14 26.23
CA THR A 175 -0.35 -21.29 26.62
C THR A 175 -1.19 -20.06 26.30
N GLY A 176 -0.56 -18.96 25.87
CA GLY A 176 -1.25 -17.77 25.42
C GLY A 176 -0.31 -16.76 24.78
N VAL A 177 -0.88 -15.85 23.99
CA VAL A 177 -0.18 -14.74 23.36
C VAL A 177 -1.04 -13.49 23.44
N GLN A 178 -0.39 -12.35 23.69
CA GLN A 178 -0.99 -11.02 23.65
C GLN A 178 -0.12 -10.11 22.78
N ALA A 179 -0.75 -9.45 21.83
CA ALA A 179 -0.14 -8.37 21.06
C ALA A 179 -0.56 -7.02 21.66
N GLY A 180 0.35 -6.05 21.68
CA GLY A 180 0.10 -4.71 22.16
C GLY A 180 1.06 -3.69 21.54
N PRO A 181 0.90 -2.39 21.85
CA PRO A 181 1.84 -1.38 21.41
C PRO A 181 3.23 -1.67 21.99
N GLY A 182 4.28 -1.52 21.18
CA GLY A 182 5.66 -1.54 21.66
C GLY A 182 6.04 -0.20 22.31
N GLU A 183 6.97 -0.23 23.26
CA GLU A 183 7.53 0.97 23.90
C GLU A 183 8.67 1.59 23.06
N ARG A 184 9.45 0.73 22.41
CA ARG A 184 10.63 1.01 21.59
C ARG A 184 10.48 0.47 20.16
N GLY A 185 9.52 -0.41 19.91
CA GLY A 185 9.21 -0.91 18.58
C GLY A 185 7.74 -0.80 18.20
N ALA A 186 7.39 -1.21 16.99
CA ALA A 186 6.01 -1.05 16.50
C ALA A 186 5.04 -2.09 17.08
N LEU A 187 5.54 -3.18 17.64
CA LEU A 187 4.74 -4.28 18.20
C LEU A 187 5.40 -4.88 19.44
N ALA A 188 4.63 -5.05 20.51
CA ALA A 188 4.98 -5.91 21.64
C ALA A 188 4.20 -7.23 21.58
N VAL A 189 4.90 -8.35 21.68
CA VAL A 189 4.34 -9.69 21.82
C VAL A 189 4.69 -10.23 23.20
N ARG A 190 3.67 -10.54 24.00
CA ARG A 190 3.79 -11.13 25.34
C ARG A 190 3.27 -12.56 25.33
N LEU A 191 4.11 -13.50 25.73
CA LEU A 191 3.76 -14.93 25.80
C LEU A 191 3.37 -15.31 27.23
N ARG A 192 2.36 -16.16 27.35
CA ARG A 192 2.09 -16.90 28.59
C ARG A 192 2.62 -18.31 28.40
N LEU A 193 3.36 -18.81 29.39
CA LEU A 193 3.96 -20.13 29.33
C LEU A 193 3.28 -21.11 30.30
N ALA A 194 3.39 -22.40 29.99
CA ALA A 194 3.02 -23.48 30.91
C ALA A 194 4.01 -23.55 32.08
N GLU A 195 3.54 -24.07 33.21
CA GLU A 195 4.41 -24.33 34.36
C GLU A 195 5.53 -25.32 33.97
N GLY A 196 6.78 -25.00 34.35
CA GLY A 196 7.95 -25.82 34.05
C GLY A 196 8.48 -25.68 32.62
N ALA A 197 7.94 -24.79 31.79
CA ALA A 197 8.53 -24.45 30.50
C ALA A 197 9.90 -23.75 30.67
N ASP A 198 10.78 -23.94 29.70
CA ASP A 198 12.05 -23.21 29.63
C ASP A 198 11.82 -21.84 28.95
N ASP A 199 11.68 -20.79 29.76
CA ASP A 199 11.47 -19.42 29.32
C ASP A 199 12.46 -18.98 28.23
N GLN A 200 13.74 -19.27 28.41
CA GLN A 200 14.79 -18.82 27.49
C GLN A 200 14.74 -19.57 26.17
N ALA A 201 14.48 -20.88 26.21
CA ALA A 201 14.32 -21.67 25.00
C ALA A 201 13.08 -21.22 24.20
N VAL A 202 11.95 -21.00 24.88
CA VAL A 202 10.71 -20.56 24.23
C VAL A 202 10.85 -19.16 23.64
N LEU A 203 11.40 -18.20 24.40
CA LEU A 203 11.60 -16.82 23.91
C LEU A 203 12.52 -16.79 22.68
N ARG A 204 13.59 -17.60 22.66
CA ARG A 204 14.49 -17.69 21.50
C ARG A 204 13.77 -18.26 20.27
N ALA A 205 13.01 -19.34 20.43
CA ALA A 205 12.25 -19.94 19.34
C ALA A 205 11.18 -18.97 18.79
N ALA A 206 10.46 -18.30 19.70
CA ALA A 206 9.47 -17.30 19.33
C ALA A 206 10.10 -16.11 18.60
N ALA A 207 11.24 -15.60 19.05
CA ALA A 207 11.93 -14.49 18.38
C ALA A 207 12.28 -14.83 16.92
N THR A 208 12.81 -16.04 16.67
CA THR A 208 13.10 -16.51 15.31
C THR A 208 11.84 -16.58 14.46
N ARG A 209 10.79 -17.27 14.94
CA ARG A 209 9.56 -17.47 14.16
C ARG A 209 8.80 -16.17 13.92
N LEU A 210 8.74 -15.28 14.90
CA LEU A 210 8.13 -13.95 14.75
C LEU A 210 8.87 -13.13 13.69
N SER A 211 10.21 -13.16 13.69
CA SER A 211 11.01 -12.46 12.69
C SER A 211 10.78 -12.99 11.27
N GLU A 212 10.46 -14.27 11.13
CA GLU A 212 10.12 -14.89 9.83
C GLU A 212 8.71 -14.54 9.38
N HIS A 213 7.72 -14.68 10.27
CA HIS A 213 6.30 -14.51 9.94
C HIS A 213 5.88 -13.05 9.82
N LEU A 214 6.54 -12.12 10.51
CA LEU A 214 6.23 -10.69 10.48
C LEU A 214 7.09 -9.91 9.47
N ARG A 215 8.01 -10.59 8.79
CA ARG A 215 8.84 -9.98 7.75
C ARG A 215 7.95 -9.34 6.69
N GLY A 216 8.18 -8.06 6.40
CA GLY A 216 7.40 -7.32 5.42
C GLY A 216 6.03 -6.82 5.89
N HIS A 217 5.57 -7.19 7.09
CA HIS A 217 4.29 -6.72 7.64
C HIS A 217 4.46 -5.53 8.58
N VAL A 218 5.43 -5.60 9.50
CA VAL A 218 5.62 -4.63 10.60
C VAL A 218 7.02 -4.02 10.52
N ASP A 219 7.11 -2.70 10.60
CA ASP A 219 8.34 -1.94 10.72
C ASP A 219 8.78 -1.78 12.20
N GLY A 220 10.00 -1.29 12.47
CA GLY A 220 10.34 -0.80 13.81
C GLY A 220 10.58 -1.84 14.91
N GLY A 221 10.82 -3.12 14.61
CA GLY A 221 11.23 -4.13 15.59
C GLY A 221 10.11 -4.66 16.50
N VAL A 222 10.23 -5.92 16.88
CA VAL A 222 9.24 -6.62 17.72
C VAL A 222 9.82 -6.82 19.12
N GLU A 223 9.14 -6.27 20.12
CA GLU A 223 9.47 -6.52 21.51
C GLU A 223 8.84 -7.82 21.97
N LEU A 224 9.67 -8.75 22.41
CA LEU A 224 9.21 -10.03 22.93
C LEU A 224 9.42 -10.10 24.44
N GLY A 225 8.42 -10.62 25.16
CA GLY A 225 8.60 -10.98 26.57
C GLY A 225 7.47 -11.86 27.08
N LEU A 226 7.42 -12.02 28.40
CA LEU A 226 6.40 -12.82 29.07
C LEU A 226 5.30 -11.91 29.65
N VAL A 227 4.09 -12.44 29.77
CA VAL A 227 3.00 -11.77 30.50
C VAL A 227 3.41 -11.69 31.98
N SER A 228 3.44 -10.48 32.55
CA SER A 228 3.62 -10.30 33.98
C SER A 228 2.44 -10.92 34.72
N GLY A 229 2.72 -11.85 35.64
CA GLY A 229 1.72 -12.43 36.53
C GLY A 229 1.18 -11.44 37.55
#